data_AF-A0A562JHW1-F1
#
_entry.id   AF-A0A562JHW1-F1
#
_cell.length_a   1.000
_cell.length_b   1.000
_cell.length_c   1.000
_cell.angle_alpha   90.00
_cell.angle_beta   90.00
_cell.angle_gamma   90.00
#
_symmetry.space_group_name_H-M   'P 1'
#
loop_
_entity.id
_entity.type
_entity.pdbx_description
1 polymer ?
#
loop_
_entity_poly.entity_id
_entity_poly.type
_entity_poly.pdbx_seq_one_letter_code
_entity_poly.pdbx_strand_id
1 'polypeptide(L)' 'MIKDNTAEIIDVMQKSMELMKCRKCGCMKKSLESMKCALDASNNDYAALIDEIQNALDLTEPSEYT' A
#
# COMPACT_ATOMS: atom_id res chain seq x y z
N MET A 1 -15.26 -5.43 19.82
CA MET A 1 -13.79 -5.56 19.80
C MET A 1 -13.38 -5.69 18.34
N ILE A 2 -13.04 -4.58 17.69
CA ILE A 2 -12.39 -4.61 16.38
C ILE A 2 -10.97 -5.07 16.69
N LYS A 3 -10.71 -6.37 16.56
CA LYS A 3 -9.35 -6.92 16.64
C LYS A 3 -8.56 -6.28 15.49
N ASP A 4 -7.30 -5.95 15.73
CA ASP A 4 -6.40 -5.27 14.78
C ASP A 4 -6.32 -6.00 13.43
N ASN A 5 -7.25 -5.69 12.52
CA ASN A 5 -7.23 -6.13 11.13
C ASN A 5 -6.06 -5.50 10.35
N THR A 6 -5.34 -4.56 10.96
CA THR A 6 -4.16 -3.90 10.40
C THR A 6 -3.10 -4.92 9.97
N ALA A 7 -2.84 -5.94 10.78
CA ALA A 7 -1.83 -6.96 10.46
C ALA A 7 -2.23 -7.82 9.24
N GLU A 8 -3.51 -8.19 9.13
CA GLU A 8 -4.02 -8.93 7.98
C GLU A 8 -4.01 -8.09 6.70
N ILE A 9 -4.34 -6.79 6.80
CA ILE A 9 -4.27 -5.86 5.67
C ILE A 9 -2.82 -5.69 5.21
N ILE A 10 -1.86 -5.54 6.14
CA ILE A 10 -0.43 -5.45 5.84
C ILE A 10 0.04 -6.71 5.09
N ASP A 11 -0.28 -7.90 5.61
CA ASP A 11 0.12 -9.17 4.99
C ASP A 11 -0.44 -9.33 3.56
N VAL A 12 -1.71 -8.98 3.34
CA VAL A 12 -2.33 -9.02 2.01
C VAL A 12 -1.68 -8.01 1.06
N MET A 13 -1.35 -6.82 1.55
CA MET A 13 -0.65 -5.80 0.76
C MET A 13 0.75 -6.25 0.37
N GLN A 14 1.55 -6.74 1.33
CA GLN A 14 2.90 -7.25 1.08
C GLN A 14 2.88 -8.37 0.04
N LYS A 15 2.00 -9.38 0.18
CA LYS A 15 1.84 -10.47 -0.78
C LYS A 15 1.46 -10.00 -2.18
N SER A 16 0.58 -9.00 -2.27
CA SER A 16 0.15 -8.43 -3.56
C SER A 16 1.30 -7.68 -4.25
N MET A 17 2.21 -7.12 -3.46
CA MET A 17 3.36 -6.34 -3.91
C MET A 17 4.61 -7.15 -4.21
N GLU A 18 4.76 -8.33 -3.60
CA GLU A 18 5.78 -9.32 -3.97
C GLU A 18 5.65 -9.78 -5.44
N LEU A 19 4.49 -9.57 -6.06
CA LEU A 19 4.30 -9.77 -7.49
C LEU A 19 5.09 -8.71 -8.28
N MET A 20 6.28 -9.08 -8.78
CA MET A 20 7.15 -8.22 -9.62
C MET A 20 6.39 -7.48 -10.72
N LYS A 21 5.36 -8.08 -11.32
CA LYS A 21 4.55 -7.44 -12.36
C LYS A 21 3.85 -6.19 -11.85
N CYS A 22 3.28 -6.22 -10.65
CA CYS A 22 2.54 -5.09 -10.06
C CYS A 22 3.47 -3.91 -9.73
N ARG A 23 4.69 -4.21 -9.29
CA ARG A 23 5.73 -3.21 -9.04
C ARG A 23 6.21 -2.54 -10.33
N LYS A 24 6.35 -3.30 -11.42
CA LYS A 24 6.76 -2.78 -12.73
C LYS A 24 5.64 -2.09 -13.51
N CYS A 25 4.39 -2.59 -13.42
CA CYS A 25 3.28 -1.95 -14.14
C CYS A 25 2.79 -0.67 -13.48
N GLY A 26 3.17 -0.36 -12.23
CA GLY A 26 2.62 0.79 -11.50
C GLY A 26 1.10 0.77 -11.33
N CYS A 27 0.45 -0.32 -11.74
CA CYS A 27 -0.99 -0.53 -11.84
C CYS A 27 -1.71 -0.39 -10.49
N MET A 28 -0.99 -0.53 -9.37
CA MET A 28 -1.52 -0.33 -8.01
C MET A 28 -1.11 1.01 -7.37
N LYS A 29 -0.26 1.83 -8.01
CA LYS A 29 0.27 3.07 -7.44
C LYS A 29 -0.83 4.02 -6.98
N LYS A 30 -1.80 4.29 -7.85
CA LYS A 30 -2.92 5.19 -7.54
C LYS A 30 -3.79 4.68 -6.40
N SER A 31 -3.98 3.36 -6.31
CA SER A 31 -4.73 2.73 -5.23
C SER A 31 -3.99 2.85 -3.90
N LEU A 32 -2.66 2.67 -3.90
CA LEU A 32 -1.80 2.86 -2.72
C LEU A 32 -1.81 4.32 -2.23
N GLU A 33 -1.67 5.29 -3.13
CA GLU A 33 -1.78 6.72 -2.81
C GLU A 33 -3.15 7.06 -2.20
N SER A 34 -4.22 6.51 -2.78
CA SER A 34 -5.58 6.73 -2.28
C SER A 34 -5.79 6.13 -0.88
N MET A 35 -5.23 4.94 -0.62
CA MET A 35 -5.28 4.31 0.70
C MET A 35 -4.50 5.12 1.74
N LYS A 36 -3.29 5.60 1.40
CA LYS A 36 -2.50 6.45 2.29
C LYS A 36 -3.28 7.70 2.71
N CYS A 37 -3.85 8.42 1.74
CA CYS A 37 -4.65 9.62 2.01
C CYS A 37 -5.87 9.33 2.90
N ALA A 38 -6.56 8.20 2.67
CA ALA A 38 -7.71 7.82 3.48
C ALA A 38 -7.32 7.48 4.93
N LEU A 39 -6.16 6.85 5.12
CA LEU A 39 -5.65 6.50 6.45
C LEU A 39 -5.17 7.75 7.20
N ASP A 40 -4.42 8.64 6.55
CA ASP A 40 -3.99 9.93 7.10
C ASP A 40 -5.21 10.78 7.53
N ALA A 41 -6.30 10.75 6.75
CA ALA A 41 -7.53 11.46 7.08
C ALA A 41 -8.34 10.83 8.21
N SER A 42 -8.09 9.56 8.55
CA SER A 42 -8.91 8.79 9.50
C SER A 42 -8.64 9.12 10.98
N ASN A 43 -7.63 9.95 11.30
CA ASN A 43 -7.21 10.32 12.67
C ASN A 43 -6.94 9.12 13.61
N ASN A 44 -6.70 7.93 13.05
CA ASN A 44 -6.35 6.72 13.78
C ASN A 44 -4.84 6.50 13.73
N ASP A 45 -4.32 5.79 14.72
CA ASP A 45 -2.90 5.41 14.77
C ASP A 45 -2.65 4.20 13.85
N TYR A 46 -2.53 4.47 12.55
CA TYR A 46 -2.14 3.51 11.52
C TYR A 46 -0.71 3.74 11.02
N ALA A 47 0.17 4.28 11.87
CA ALA A 47 1.53 4.66 11.49
C ALA A 47 2.29 3.54 10.77
N ALA A 48 2.23 2.31 11.30
CA ALA A 48 2.86 1.14 10.68
C ALA A 48 2.32 0.81 9.27
N LEU A 49 1.01 0.99 9.04
CA LEU A 49 0.41 0.74 7.73
C LEU A 49 0.74 1.86 6.74
N ILE A 50 0.80 3.11 7.22
CA ILE A 50 1.21 4.27 6.40
C ILE A 50 2.66 4.12 5.95
N ASP A 51 3.57 3.73 6.85
CA ASP A 51 4.97 3.49 6.53
C ASP A 51 5.13 2.38 5.49
N GLU A 52 4.35 1.30 5.61
CA GLU A 52 4.39 0.19 4.65
C GLU A 52 3.86 0.60 3.27
N ILE A 53 2.80 1.41 3.21
CA ILE A 53 2.28 1.99 1.96
C ILE A 53 3.31 2.96 1.34
N GLN A 54 4.07 3.69 2.15
CA GLN A 54 5.11 4.58 1.63
C GLN A 54 6.26 3.78 1.02
N ASN A 55 6.78 2.79 1.75
CA ASN A 55 7.82 1.89 1.23
C ASN A 55 7.37 1.22 -0.07
N ALA A 56 6.12 0.79 -0.12
CA ALA A 56 5.48 0.25 -1.31
C ALA A 56 5.51 1.19 -2.53
N LEU A 57 5.16 2.46 -2.32
CA LEU A 57 5.19 3.48 -3.37
C LEU A 57 6.60 3.74 -3.88
N ASP A 58 7.58 3.78 -2.98
CA ASP A 58 9.00 4.00 -3.31
C ASP A 58 9.58 2.85 -4.15
N LEU A 59 9.07 1.64 -3.92
CA LEU A 59 9.45 0.41 -4.62
C LEU A 59 8.69 0.18 -5.94
N THR A 60 7.78 1.08 -6.33
CA THR A 60 6.97 1.00 -7.54
C THR A 60 7.61 1.79 -8.67
N GLU A 61 7.88 1.12 -9.79
CA GLU A 61 8.44 1.74 -10.99
C GLU A 61 7.35 2.45 -11.81
N PRO A 62 7.70 3.50 -12.59
CA PRO A 62 6.79 4.07 -13.56
C PRO A 62 6.30 3.02 -14.56
N SER A 63 5.00 3.04 -14.89
CA SER A 63 4.45 2.14 -15.91
C SER A 63 5.15 2.36 -17.25
N GLU A 64 5.82 1.33 -17.77
CA GLU A 64 6.47 1.36 -19.10
C GLU A 64 5.51 1.08 -20.28
N TYR A 65 4.21 0.90 -20.02
CA TYR A 65 3.23 0.77 -21.11
C TYR A 65 2.95 2.15 -21.75
N THR A 66 3.83 2.54 -22.67
CA THR A 66 3.58 3.58 -23.69
C THR A 66 3.04 2.98 -24.97
#